data_AF-T0UQ52-F1
#
_entry.id   AF-T0UQ52-F1
#
_cell.length_a   1.000
_cell.length_b   1.000
_cell.length_c   1.000
_cell.angle_alpha   90.00
_cell.angle_beta   90.00
_cell.angle_gamma   90.00
#
_symmetry.space_group_name_H-M   'P 1'
#
loop_
_entity.id
_entity.type
_entity.pdbx_description
1 polymer ?
#
loop_
_entity_poly.entity_id
_entity_poly.type
_entity_poly.pdbx_seq_one_letter_code
_entity_poly.pdbx_strand_id
1 'polypeptide(L)' 'MPIEDFCLTLLRDYGVLLVPGNRFDREGYVRLGYSCDQDTLEKGLALLSTCLKNFKK' A
#
# COMPACT_ATOMS: atom_id res chain seq x y z
N MET A 1 -13.56 -3.43 -1.67
CA MET A 1 -12.48 -4.28 -2.21
C MET A 1 -11.76 -4.93 -1.04
N PRO A 2 -11.49 -6.25 -1.08
CA PRO A 2 -10.63 -6.92 -0.10
C PRO A 2 -9.26 -6.24 0.00
N ILE A 3 -8.68 -6.15 1.20
CA ILE A 3 -7.43 -5.40 1.39
C ILE A 3 -6.24 -6.03 0.64
N GLU A 4 -6.29 -7.34 0.41
CA GLU A 4 -5.31 -8.07 -0.39
C GLU A 4 -5.30 -7.63 -1.85
N ASP A 5 -6.48 -7.46 -2.47
CA ASP A 5 -6.60 -6.99 -3.85
C ASP A 5 -6.06 -5.57 -4.02
N PHE A 6 -6.26 -4.71 -3.01
CA PHE A 6 -5.67 -3.38 -2.99
C PHE A 6 -4.13 -3.44 -2.96
N CYS A 7 -3.54 -4.25 -2.07
CA CYS A 7 -2.09 -4.40 -1.99
C CYS A 7 -1.49 -5.02 -3.28
N LEU A 8 -2.17 -5.97 -3.90
CA LEU A 8 -1.75 -6.56 -5.19
C LEU A 8 -1.80 -5.52 -6.32
N THR A 9 -2.84 -4.69 -6.37
CA THR A 9 -2.97 -3.58 -7.34
C THR A 9 -1.85 -2.57 -7.14
N LEU A 10 -1.60 -2.16 -5.89
CA LEU A 10 -0.54 -1.22 -5.56
C LEU A 10 0.86 -1.75 -5.95
N LEU A 11 1.11 -3.04 -5.71
CA LEU A 11 2.37 -3.68 -6.09
C LEU A 11 2.53 -3.76 -7.61
N ARG A 12 1.50 -4.20 -8.33
CA ARG A 12 1.55 -4.41 -9.79
C ARG A 12 1.65 -3.08 -10.55
N ASP A 13 0.83 -2.10 -10.20
CA ASP A 13 0.62 -0.90 -11.01
C ASP A 13 1.52 0.27 -10.57
N TYR A 14 1.99 0.27 -9.32
CA TYR A 14 2.81 1.34 -8.74
C TYR A 14 4.16 0.85 -8.20
N GLY A 15 4.41 -0.45 -8.13
CA GLY A 15 5.66 -1.00 -7.60
C GLY A 15 5.84 -0.80 -6.09
N VAL A 16 4.78 -0.50 -5.34
CA VAL A 16 4.85 -0.27 -3.90
C VAL A 16 4.36 -1.51 -3.14
N LEU A 17 5.22 -2.07 -2.30
CA LEU A 17 4.89 -3.21 -1.45
C LEU A 17 4.37 -2.74 -0.09
N LEU A 18 3.17 -3.20 0.26
CA LEU A 18 2.63 -3.17 1.62
C LEU A 18 2.19 -4.59 1.99
N VAL A 19 2.16 -4.91 3.29
CA VAL A 19 1.58 -6.20 3.73
C VAL A 19 0.10 -5.98 4.06
N PRO A 20 -0.82 -6.73 3.43
CA PRO A 20 -2.23 -6.59 3.71
C PRO A 20 -2.55 -7.06 5.15
N GLY A 21 -3.43 -6.33 5.83
CA GLY A 21 -3.76 -6.55 7.23
C GLY A 21 -4.52 -7.86 7.49
N ASN A 22 -5.11 -8.47 6.47
CA ASN A 22 -5.69 -9.81 6.56
C ASN A 22 -4.64 -10.90 6.92
N ARG A 23 -3.34 -10.64 6.75
CA ARG A 23 -2.24 -11.48 7.25
C ARG A 23 -2.03 -11.40 8.77
N PHE A 24 -2.78 -10.51 9.43
CA PHE A 24 -2.76 -10.25 10.87
C PHE A 24 -4.17 -10.20 11.48
N ASP A 25 -5.17 -10.80 10.82
CA ASP A 25 -6.59 -10.75 11.24
C ASP A 25 -7.12 -9.31 11.44
N ARG A 26 -6.69 -8.40 10.55
CA ARG A 26 -7.05 -6.96 10.55
C ARG A 26 -7.44 -6.51 9.15
N GLU A 27 -8.67 -6.81 8.75
CA GLU A 27 -9.23 -6.31 7.49
C GLU A 27 -9.29 -4.78 7.43
N GLY A 28 -9.08 -4.22 6.23
CA GLY A 28 -9.08 -2.77 6.00
C GLY A 28 -7.80 -2.02 6.44
N TYR A 29 -6.80 -2.72 6.97
CA TYR A 29 -5.51 -2.14 7.36
C TYR A 29 -4.35 -2.67 6.52
N VAL A 30 -3.23 -1.94 6.50
CA VAL A 30 -1.97 -2.35 5.87
C VAL A 30 -0.81 -2.12 6.81
N ARG A 31 0.24 -2.93 6.70
CA ARG A 31 1.51 -2.71 7.40
C ARG A 31 2.51 -2.05 6.44
N LEU A 32 3.03 -0.89 6.85
CA LEU A 32 4.07 -0.14 6.16
C LEU A 32 5.37 -0.24 6.95
N GLY A 33 6.42 -0.77 6.32
CA GLY A 33 7.78 -0.71 6.85
C GLY A 33 8.43 0.61 6.45
N TYR A 34 8.94 1.38 7.41
CA TYR A 34 9.53 2.70 7.18
C TYR A 34 11.02 2.78 7.50
N SER A 35 11.64 1.65 7.86
CA SER A 35 13.09 1.53 8.12
C SER A 35 13.90 1.36 6.81
N CYS A 36 13.50 2.06 5.75
CA CYS A 36 14.18 2.11 4.46
C CYS A 36 14.77 3.52 4.23
N ASP A 37 15.45 3.72 3.10
CA ASP A 37 15.95 5.05 2.72
C ASP A 37 14.81 6.06 2.62
N GLN A 38 15.05 7.28 3.10
CA GLN A 38 14.05 8.36 3.11
C GLN A 38 13.45 8.61 1.73
N ASP A 39 14.29 8.66 0.68
CA ASP A 39 13.84 8.85 -0.71
C ASP A 39 12.91 7.72 -1.19
N THR A 40 13.17 6.47 -0.76
CA THR A 40 12.29 5.33 -1.06
C THR A 40 10.94 5.50 -0.36
N LEU A 41 10.95 5.90 0.91
CA LEU A 41 9.73 6.13 1.69
C LEU A 41 8.88 7.26 1.08
N GLU A 42 9.49 8.41 0.77
CA GLU A 42 8.80 9.56 0.18
C GLU A 42 8.17 9.21 -1.18
N LYS A 43 8.92 8.55 -2.07
CA LYS A 43 8.41 8.08 -3.36
C LYS A 43 7.28 7.07 -3.19
N GLY A 44 7.44 6.09 -2.30
CA GLY A 44 6.42 5.09 -2.01
C GLY A 44 5.12 5.71 -1.50
N LEU A 45 5.20 6.69 -0.59
CA LEU A 45 4.03 7.39 -0.04
C LEU A 45 3.33 8.27 -1.09
N ALA A 46 4.07 8.90 -2.00
CA ALA A 46 3.51 9.68 -3.11
C ALA A 46 2.74 8.80 -4.11
N LEU A 47 3.29 7.63 -4.44
CA LEU A 47 2.65 6.63 -5.30
C LEU A 47 1.41 6.02 -4.62
N LEU A 48 1.50 5.68 -3.33
CA LEU A 48 0.36 5.24 -2.52
C LEU A 48 -0.76 6.28 -2.52
N SER A 49 -0.42 7.57 -2.34
CA SER A 49 -1.39 8.68 -2.37
C SER A 49 -2.07 8.80 -3.73
N THR A 50 -1.33 8.59 -4.83
CA THR A 50 -1.88 8.59 -6.19
C THR A 50 -2.85 7.43 -6.39
N CYS A 51 -2.45 6.23 -5.97
CA CYS A 51 -3.29 5.04 -5.99
C CYS A 51 -4.61 5.28 -5.23
N LEU A 52 -4.54 5.80 -4.01
CA LEU A 52 -5.73 6.10 -3.19
C LEU A 52 -6.69 7.11 -3.83
N LYS A 53 -6.20 8.11 -4.57
CA LYS A 53 -7.08 9.07 -5.28
C LYS A 53 -7.89 8.40 -6.39
N ASN A 54 -7.36 7.34 -6.98
CA ASN A 54 -8.05 6.55 -8.01
C ASN A 54 -9.08 5.59 -7.39
N PHE A 55 -8.97 5.31 -6.09
CA PHE A 55 -9.96 4.58 -5.30
C PHE A 55 -10.95 5.56 -4.66
N LYS A 56 -12.10 5.78 -5.31
CA LYS A 56 -13.24 6.43 -4.63
C LYS A 56 -13.92 5.42 -3.71
N LYS A 57 -14.24 5.89 -2.49
CA LYS A 57 -14.99 5.13 -1.48
C LYS A 57 -16.37 4.75 -1.98
#